data_AF-A0A3P9K8K9-F1
#
_entry.id   AF-A0A3P9K8K9-F1
#
_cell.length_a   1.000
_cell.length_b   1.000
_cell.length_c   1.000
_cell.angle_alpha   90.00
_cell.angle_beta   90.00
_cell.angle_gamma   90.00
#
_symmetry.space_group_name_H-M   'P 1'
#
loop_
_entity.id
_entity.type
_entity.pdbx_description
1 polymer ?
#
loop_
_entity_poly.entity_id
_entity_poly.type
_entity_poly.pdbx_seq_one_letter_code
_entity_poly.pdbx_strand_id
1 'polypeptide(L)'
;LYSSLKEPKAPLNQSAVVDQQNDLVTFSVTSPANQTSTVLFDVKHGWICYKPANQESCFLQEMEQSDYDNRHFALSANRTQRQTEFLGVLTGARVNTSSLEEPLRALCRGGPVHWTRKADGPSKQRLVYFCIDICFPSNICVSVCFYYLPE
;
A
#
# COMPACT_ATOMS: atom_id res chain seq x y z
N LEU A 1 -29.05 2.69 14.53
CA LEU A 1 -28.23 3.68 15.26
C LEU A 1 -26.78 3.46 14.89
N TYR A 2 -26.32 3.95 13.73
CA TYR A 2 -24.89 3.97 13.39
C TYR A 2 -24.40 5.40 13.55
N SER A 3 -23.88 5.72 14.74
CA SER A 3 -23.16 6.96 14.95
C SER A 3 -21.79 6.85 14.30
N SER A 4 -21.61 7.55 13.18
CA SER A 4 -20.27 7.92 12.68
C SER A 4 -19.58 8.78 13.73
N LEU A 5 -18.75 8.16 14.57
CA LEU A 5 -17.72 8.89 15.29
C LEU A 5 -16.63 9.23 14.29
N LYS A 6 -16.75 10.41 13.69
CA LYS A 6 -15.65 11.06 12.98
C LYS A 6 -14.70 11.60 14.04
N GLU A 7 -13.91 10.72 14.63
CA GLU A 7 -12.81 11.14 15.50
C GLU A 7 -11.83 12.00 14.68
N PRO A 8 -11.33 13.12 15.24
CA PRO A 8 -10.23 13.83 14.62
C PRO A 8 -9.03 12.88 14.62
N LYS A 9 -8.65 12.37 13.44
CA LYS A 9 -7.43 11.58 13.28
C LYS A 9 -6.28 12.38 13.87
N ALA A 10 -5.68 11.89 14.96
CA ALA A 10 -4.42 12.39 15.47
C ALA A 10 -3.43 12.50 14.30
N PRO A 11 -2.55 13.52 14.26
CA PRO A 11 -1.59 13.67 13.19
C PRO A 11 -0.79 12.37 13.06
N LEU A 12 -0.99 11.67 11.94
CA LEU A 12 -0.21 10.48 11.62
C LEU A 12 1.19 10.95 11.23
N ASN A 13 2.22 10.33 11.80
CA ASN A 13 3.59 10.61 11.38
C ASN A 13 3.81 9.96 10.02
N GLN A 14 3.86 10.80 8.97
CA GLN A 14 3.96 10.36 7.59
C GLN A 14 5.27 10.88 6.97
N SER A 15 5.92 10.04 6.17
CA SER A 15 7.12 10.42 5.43
C SER A 15 7.11 9.84 4.01
N ALA A 16 7.78 10.55 3.11
CA ALA A 16 8.05 10.11 1.75
C ALA A 16 9.55 10.25 1.49
N VAL A 17 10.19 9.18 1.03
CA VAL A 17 11.60 9.15 0.66
C VAL A 17 11.70 8.78 -0.82
N VAL A 18 12.40 9.61 -1.59
CA VAL A 18 12.63 9.40 -3.02
C VAL A 18 14.11 9.14 -3.21
N ASP A 19 14.47 7.95 -3.69
CA ASP A 19 15.82 7.59 -4.10
C ASP A 19 15.84 7.51 -5.63
N GLN A 20 16.35 8.60 -6.24
CA GLN A 20 16.42 8.74 -7.68
C GLN A 20 17.50 7.86 -8.32
N GLN A 21 18.51 7.44 -7.57
CA GLN A 21 19.59 6.61 -8.13
C GLN A 21 19.12 5.17 -8.34
N ASN A 22 18.21 4.69 -7.49
CA ASN A 22 17.68 3.33 -7.55
C ASN A 22 16.23 3.25 -8.06
N ASP A 23 15.64 4.38 -8.46
CA ASP A 23 14.24 4.50 -8.90
C ASP A 23 13.24 3.98 -7.86
N LEU A 24 13.46 4.33 -6.59
CA LEU A 24 12.64 3.91 -5.46
C LEU A 24 11.87 5.08 -4.85
N VAL A 25 10.61 4.83 -4.50
CA VAL A 25 9.80 5.76 -3.69
C VAL A 25 9.20 5.01 -2.51
N THR A 26 9.49 5.46 -1.29
CA THR A 26 8.99 4.85 -0.06
C THR A 26 8.07 5.81 0.67
N PHE A 27 6.84 5.38 0.96
CA PHE A 27 5.91 6.07 1.85
C PHE A 27 5.78 5.29 3.15
N SER A 28 5.93 5.97 4.28
CA SER A 28 5.77 5.38 5.60
C SER A 28 4.74 6.15 6.40
N VAL A 29 3.84 5.42 7.06
CA VAL A 29 2.80 5.97 7.93
C VAL A 29 2.86 5.28 9.27
N THR A 30 3.21 6.03 10.31
CA THR A 30 3.35 5.53 11.67
C THR A 30 2.14 5.98 12.50
N SER A 31 1.44 5.00 13.08
CA SER A 31 0.33 5.24 13.99
C SER A 31 0.80 5.74 15.36
N PRO A 32 -0.08 6.33 16.19
CA PRO A 32 0.26 6.71 17.57
C PRO A 32 0.70 5.52 18.44
N ALA A 33 0.37 4.29 18.05
CA ALA A 33 0.82 3.06 18.71
C ALA A 33 2.24 2.62 18.27
N ASN A 34 2.99 3.49 17.56
CA ASN A 34 4.30 3.22 16.98
C ASN A 34 4.32 2.04 16.00
N GLN A 35 3.21 1.84 15.29
CA GLN A 35 3.08 0.82 14.26
C GLN A 35 3.20 1.49 12.89
N THR A 36 4.20 1.09 12.10
CA THR A 36 4.49 1.70 10.79
C THR A 36 4.05 0.81 9.64
N SER A 37 3.19 1.35 8.78
CA SER A 37 2.88 0.77 7.47
C SER A 37 3.78 1.42 6.42
N THR A 38 4.33 0.62 5.51
CA THR A 38 5.24 1.08 4.45
C THR A 38 4.73 0.66 3.09
N VAL A 39 4.80 1.57 2.12
CA VAL A 39 4.57 1.29 0.69
C VAL A 39 5.81 1.68 -0.08
N LEU A 40 6.41 0.70 -0.76
CA LEU A 40 7.61 0.86 -1.54
C LEU A 40 7.30 0.63 -3.02
N PHE A 41 7.55 1.65 -3.83
CA PHE A 41 7.53 1.58 -5.28
C PHE A 41 8.95 1.30 -5.76
N ASP A 42 9.13 0.17 -6.44
CA ASP A 42 10.33 -0.20 -7.17
C ASP A 42 10.03 -0.04 -8.66
N VAL A 43 10.26 1.17 -9.17
CA VAL A 43 9.89 1.56 -10.53
C VAL A 43 10.77 0.84 -11.54
N LYS A 44 12.03 0.57 -11.17
CA LYS A 44 13.00 -0.15 -11.99
C LYS A 44 12.53 -1.57 -12.30
N HIS A 45 12.01 -2.29 -11.30
CA HIS A 45 11.51 -3.66 -11.47
C HIS A 45 9.99 -3.73 -11.73
N GLY A 46 9.28 -2.61 -11.62
CA GLY A 46 7.85 -2.51 -11.88
C GLY A 46 7.00 -3.14 -10.78
N TRP A 47 7.40 -2.98 -9.52
CA TRP A 47 6.72 -3.56 -8.37
C TRP A 47 6.28 -2.52 -7.35
N ILE A 48 5.15 -2.79 -6.69
CA ILE A 48 4.69 -2.07 -5.50
C ILE A 48 4.59 -3.07 -4.35
N CYS A 49 5.28 -2.78 -3.25
CA CYS A 49 5.22 -3.60 -2.06
C CYS A 49 4.56 -2.86 -0.90
N TYR A 50 3.55 -3.50 -0.33
CA TYR A 50 2.82 -3.03 0.83
C TYR A 50 3.19 -3.87 2.04
N LYS A 51 3.78 -3.23 3.05
CA LYS A 51 4.04 -3.81 4.37
C LYS A 51 3.12 -3.12 5.39
N PRO A 52 1.96 -3.69 5.71
CA PRO A 52 1.14 -3.16 6.79
C PRO A 52 1.84 -3.33 8.15
N ALA A 53 1.53 -2.43 9.07
CA ALA A 53 2.12 -2.46 10.41
C ALA A 53 1.63 -3.65 11.27
N ASN A 54 0.38 -4.06 11.04
CA ASN A 54 -0.33 -5.03 11.88
C ASN A 54 -0.33 -6.45 11.29
N GLN A 55 0.48 -6.72 10.28
CA GLN A 55 0.65 -8.06 9.71
C GLN A 55 2.14 -8.34 9.57
N GLU A 56 2.56 -9.57 9.79
CA GLU A 56 3.93 -9.98 9.48
C GLU A 56 4.16 -10.07 7.96
N SER A 57 3.09 -10.36 7.21
CA SER A 57 3.13 -10.51 5.76
C SER A 57 3.37 -9.21 5.00
N CYS A 58 3.99 -9.36 3.83
CA CYS A 58 4.06 -8.36 2.77
C CYS A 58 3.12 -8.72 1.62
N PHE A 59 2.75 -7.71 0.85
CA PHE A 59 1.87 -7.85 -0.32
C PHE A 59 2.55 -7.16 -1.50
N LEU A 60 2.80 -7.92 -2.56
CA LEU A 60 3.51 -7.47 -3.75
C LEU A 60 2.54 -7.40 -4.93
N GLN A 61 2.55 -6.26 -5.62
CA GLN A 61 1.75 -6.00 -6.81
C GLN A 61 2.69 -5.68 -7.97
N GLU A 62 2.37 -6.16 -9.17
CA GLU A 62 2.96 -5.62 -10.39
C GLU A 62 2.35 -4.25 -10.71
N MET A 63 3.20 -3.31 -11.12
CA MET A 63 2.74 -1.99 -11.54
C MET A 63 1.99 -2.08 -12.85
N GLU A 64 0.83 -1.44 -12.93
CA GLU A 64 0.10 -1.22 -14.17
C GLU A 64 0.52 0.12 -14.81
N GLN A 65 0.20 0.33 -16.09
CA GLN A 65 0.46 1.59 -16.78
C GLN A 65 -0.08 2.80 -15.99
N SER A 66 -1.25 2.64 -15.37
CA SER A 66 -1.85 3.66 -14.50
C SER A 66 -0.96 4.04 -13.32
N ASP A 67 -0.17 3.12 -12.76
CA ASP A 67 0.75 3.39 -11.65
C ASP A 67 1.97 4.21 -12.11
N TYR A 68 2.46 3.94 -13.32
CA TYR A 68 3.51 4.74 -13.95
C TYR A 68 3.02 6.14 -14.36
N ASP A 69 1.81 6.25 -14.88
CA ASP A 69 1.23 7.53 -15.28
C ASP A 69 0.90 8.37 -14.04
N ASN A 70 0.44 7.70 -12.98
CA ASN A 70 0.22 8.27 -11.64
C ASN A 70 1.52 8.54 -10.87
N ARG A 71 2.71 8.45 -11.48
CA ARG A 71 3.94 9.11 -10.95
C ARG A 71 3.68 10.58 -10.58
N HIS A 72 2.69 11.21 -11.25
CA HIS A 72 2.22 12.56 -10.99
C HIS A 72 1.25 12.75 -9.81
N PHE A 73 0.90 11.71 -9.03
CA PHE A 73 0.06 11.84 -7.82
C PHE A 73 0.68 12.80 -6.78
N ALA A 74 1.96 13.11 -6.90
CA ALA A 74 2.65 14.10 -6.09
C ALA A 74 2.44 15.57 -6.52
N LEU A 75 1.99 15.87 -7.73
CA LEU A 75 2.16 17.23 -8.32
C LEU A 75 0.88 17.92 -8.80
N SER A 76 -0.25 17.25 -8.97
CA SER A 76 -1.46 17.92 -9.45
C SER A 76 -2.77 17.31 -8.96
N ALA A 77 -3.30 17.77 -7.83
CA ALA A 77 -4.75 17.74 -7.64
C ALA A 77 -5.21 18.94 -6.83
N ASN A 78 -5.92 19.85 -7.50
CA ASN A 78 -6.62 20.99 -6.92
C ASN A 78 -7.92 20.55 -6.17
N ARG A 79 -8.03 19.26 -5.80
CA ARG A 79 -9.15 18.67 -5.07
C ARG A 79 -8.68 17.51 -4.21
N THR A 80 -8.85 17.65 -2.90
CA THR A 80 -8.73 16.62 -1.87
C THR A 80 -9.88 15.62 -2.00
N GLN A 81 -9.78 14.66 -2.92
CA GLN A 81 -10.68 13.51 -2.94
C GLN A 81 -9.92 12.27 -2.48
N ARG A 82 -10.34 11.69 -1.35
CA ARG A 82 -9.80 10.42 -0.86
C ARG A 82 -10.18 9.33 -1.86
N GLN A 83 -9.19 8.75 -2.52
CA GLN A 83 -9.40 7.58 -3.37
C GLN A 83 -9.19 6.31 -2.54
N THR A 84 -9.91 5.25 -2.91
CA THR A 84 -9.75 3.93 -2.31
C THR A 84 -9.41 2.95 -3.42
N GLU A 85 -8.30 2.23 -3.26
CA GLU A 85 -7.90 1.13 -4.13
C GLU A 85 -8.15 -0.19 -3.42
N PHE A 86 -8.59 -1.19 -4.17
CA PHE A 86 -8.89 -2.50 -3.63
C PHE A 86 -7.96 -3.54 -4.23
N LEU A 87 -7.20 -4.21 -3.37
CA LEU A 87 -6.25 -5.25 -3.73
C LEU A 87 -6.73 -6.61 -3.25
N GLY A 88 -6.88 -7.53 -4.20
CA GLY A 88 -7.17 -8.92 -3.94
C GLY A 88 -5.87 -9.69 -3.72
N VAL A 89 -5.73 -10.33 -2.56
CA VAL A 89 -4.61 -11.23 -2.24
C VAL A 89 -4.87 -12.58 -2.91
N LEU A 90 -3.92 -13.02 -3.73
CA LEU A 90 -4.00 -14.26 -4.48
C LEU A 90 -3.63 -15.44 -3.57
N THR A 91 -4.62 -16.29 -3.27
CA THR A 91 -4.43 -17.53 -2.52
C THR A 91 -3.56 -18.49 -3.34
N GLY A 92 -2.57 -19.14 -2.69
CA GLY A 92 -1.63 -20.05 -3.35
C GLY A 92 -0.44 -19.40 -4.07
N ALA A 93 -0.50 -18.12 -4.43
CA ALA A 93 0.57 -17.41 -5.12
C ALA A 93 1.49 -16.66 -4.14
N ARG A 94 2.50 -17.37 -3.61
CA ARG A 94 3.55 -16.78 -2.75
C ARG A 94 4.78 -16.39 -3.57
N VAL A 95 5.39 -15.27 -3.22
CA VAL A 95 6.68 -14.85 -3.75
C VAL A 95 7.78 -15.57 -2.97
N ASN A 96 8.83 -16.02 -3.66
CA ASN A 96 10.04 -16.45 -3.00
C ASN A 96 10.79 -15.22 -2.44
N THR A 97 10.80 -15.03 -1.12
CA THR A 97 11.44 -13.88 -0.48
C THR A 97 12.94 -13.79 -0.77
N SER A 98 13.61 -14.93 -0.98
CA SER A 98 15.04 -14.96 -1.30
C SER A 98 15.36 -14.44 -2.70
N SER A 99 14.40 -14.44 -3.64
CA SER A 99 14.60 -13.89 -4.97
C SER A 99 14.29 -12.39 -5.05
N LEU A 100 13.78 -11.77 -3.98
CA LEU A 100 13.61 -10.33 -3.92
C LEU A 100 14.97 -9.64 -3.79
N GLU A 101 15.16 -8.57 -4.56
CA GLU A 101 16.30 -7.67 -4.41
C GLU A 101 16.10 -6.72 -3.23
N GLU A 102 17.17 -6.04 -2.83
CA GLU A 102 17.05 -4.94 -1.86
C GLU A 102 16.41 -3.72 -2.55
N PRO A 103 15.58 -2.92 -1.83
CA PRO A 103 15.29 -3.02 -0.40
C PRO A 103 14.04 -3.84 -0.05
N LEU A 104 13.37 -4.44 -1.05
CA LEU A 104 12.15 -5.24 -0.84
C LEU A 104 12.38 -6.42 0.09
N ARG A 105 13.52 -7.11 -0.07
CA ARG A 105 13.88 -8.23 0.78
C ARG A 105 14.09 -7.83 2.25
N ALA A 106 14.75 -6.71 2.52
CA ALA A 106 14.85 -6.20 3.89
C ALA A 106 13.49 -5.81 4.46
N LEU A 107 12.64 -5.13 3.68
CA LEU A 107 11.31 -4.70 4.12
C LEU A 107 10.40 -5.87 4.53
N CYS A 108 10.49 -6.98 3.80
CA CYS A 108 9.65 -8.15 4.00
C CYS A 108 10.32 -9.27 4.80
N ARG A 109 11.45 -8.98 5.43
CA ARG A 109 12.21 -9.96 6.20
C ARG A 109 11.36 -10.50 7.36
N GLY A 110 11.31 -11.82 7.49
CA GLY A 110 10.63 -12.50 8.60
C GLY A 110 9.15 -12.81 8.39
N GLY A 111 8.55 -12.41 7.27
CA GLY A 111 7.16 -12.72 6.92
C GLY A 111 7.00 -13.28 5.50
N PRO A 112 5.86 -13.92 5.20
CA PRO A 112 5.56 -14.35 3.84
C PRO A 112 5.23 -13.15 2.96
N VAL A 113 5.48 -13.28 1.65
CA VAL A 113 5.11 -12.28 0.65
C VAL A 113 4.04 -12.88 -0.26
N HIS A 114 2.91 -12.21 -0.39
CA HIS A 114 1.80 -12.63 -1.21
C HIS A 114 1.67 -11.77 -2.46
N TRP A 115 1.37 -12.39 -3.59
CA TRP A 115 0.96 -11.62 -4.77
C TRP A 115 -0.43 -11.02 -4.58
N THR A 116 -0.59 -9.80 -5.07
CA THR A 116 -1.87 -9.09 -5.12
C THR A 116 -2.16 -8.57 -6.50
N ARG A 117 -3.44 -8.29 -6.77
CA ARG A 117 -3.89 -7.62 -7.98
C ARG A 117 -4.97 -6.60 -7.66
N LYS A 118 -5.06 -5.55 -8.48
CA LYS A 118 -6.18 -4.61 -8.45
C LYS A 118 -7.49 -5.30 -8.76
N ALA A 119 -8.55 -4.81 -8.15
CA ALA A 119 -9.90 -5.29 -8.36
C ALA A 119 -10.91 -4.17 -8.10
N ASP A 120 -12.11 -4.30 -8.66
CA ASP A 120 -13.19 -3.29 -8.56
C ASP A 120 -13.81 -3.17 -7.14
N GLY A 121 -13.20 -3.82 -6.16
CA GLY A 121 -13.64 -3.87 -4.78
C GLY A 121 -14.16 -5.24 -4.34
N PRO A 122 -14.32 -5.42 -3.03
CA PRO A 122 -15.04 -6.58 -2.53
C PRO A 122 -16.44 -6.58 -3.13
N SER A 123 -16.85 -7.68 -3.78
CA SER A 123 -18.27 -7.91 -4.03
C SER A 123 -19.01 -7.85 -2.68
N LYS A 124 -20.34 -7.68 -2.67
CA LYS A 124 -21.14 -7.56 -1.43
C LYS A 124 -20.89 -8.67 -0.38
N GLN A 125 -20.16 -9.73 -0.73
CA GLN A 125 -19.87 -10.90 0.10
C GLN A 125 -18.40 -11.04 0.55
N ARG A 126 -17.47 -10.13 0.21
CA ARG A 126 -16.05 -10.24 0.61
C ARG A 126 -15.72 -9.27 1.76
N LEU A 127 -15.14 -9.79 2.84
CA LEU A 127 -14.70 -9.00 3.98
C LEU A 127 -13.35 -8.34 3.70
N VAL A 128 -13.26 -7.02 3.93
CA VAL A 128 -11.98 -6.29 3.91
C VAL A 128 -11.19 -6.63 5.17
N TYR A 129 -9.93 -7.04 5.04
CA TYR A 129 -9.07 -7.37 6.18
C TYR A 129 -8.44 -6.13 6.82
N PHE A 130 -7.85 -5.26 6.00
CA PHE A 130 -7.24 -4.03 6.47
C PHE A 130 -7.15 -3.03 5.32
N CYS A 131 -6.98 -1.76 5.66
CA CYS A 131 -6.62 -0.71 4.71
C CYS A 131 -5.39 0.05 5.21
N ILE A 132 -4.53 0.45 4.28
CA ILE A 132 -3.41 1.37 4.54
C ILE A 132 -3.83 2.74 4.04
N ASP A 133 -3.89 3.72 4.93
CA ASP A 133 -4.13 5.12 4.58
C ASP A 133 -2.77 5.80 4.32
N ILE A 134 -2.48 6.09 3.06
CA ILE A 134 -1.29 6.81 2.61
C ILE A 134 -1.72 8.23 2.29
N CYS A 135 -1.04 9.25 2.83
CA CYS A 135 -1.27 10.62 2.40
C CYS A 135 0.03 11.23 1.87
N PHE A 136 -0.09 11.85 0.70
CA PHE A 136 0.99 12.54 0.03
C PHE A 136 1.13 13.97 0.59
N PRO A 137 2.33 14.58 0.53
CA PRO A 137 2.57 15.97 0.97
C PRO A 137 1.61 17.00 0.37
N SER A 138 1.02 16.71 -0.80
CA SER A 138 0.05 17.55 -1.51
C SER A 138 -1.39 17.45 -0.95
N ASN A 139 -1.57 16.97 0.28
CA ASN A 139 -2.86 16.72 0.95
C ASN A 139 -3.77 15.67 0.29
N ILE A 140 -3.26 14.88 -0.65
CA ILE A 140 -4.03 13.81 -1.28
C ILE A 140 -3.85 12.54 -0.43
N CYS A 141 -4.94 11.84 -0.09
CA CYS A 141 -4.88 10.58 0.62
C CYS A 141 -5.47 9.44 -0.21
N VAL A 142 -4.77 8.32 -0.27
CA VAL A 142 -5.21 7.07 -0.89
C VAL A 142 -5.34 6.00 0.20
N SER A 143 -6.47 5.29 0.23
CA SER A 143 -6.69 4.16 1.10
C SER A 143 -6.57 2.87 0.29
N VAL A 144 -5.57 2.04 0.56
CA VAL A 144 -5.40 0.75 -0.14
C VAL A 144 -5.95 -0.36 0.73
N CYS A 145 -7.02 -1.00 0.32
CA CYS A 145 -7.77 -1.99 1.09
C CYS A 145 -7.58 -3.40 0.55
N PHE A 146 -7.35 -4.36 1.45
CA PHE A 146 -6.98 -5.74 1.10
C PHE A 146 -8.06 -6.76 1.48
N TYR A 147 -8.26 -7.76 0.62
CA TYR A 147 -9.16 -8.90 0.87
C TYR A 147 -8.68 -10.15 0.10
N TYR A 148 -9.10 -11.36 0.47
CA TYR A 148 -8.66 -12.60 -0.18
C TYR A 148 -9.58 -12.86 -1.37
N LEU A 149 -9.00 -13.30 -2.47
CA LEU A 149 -9.75 -13.81 -3.61
C LEU A 149 -10.02 -15.31 -3.38
N PRO A 150 -11.25 -15.78 -3.59
CA PRO A 150 -11.51 -17.22 -3.67
C PRO A 150 -10.78 -17.81 -4.88
N GLU A 151 -10.31 -19.05 -4.73
CA GLU A 151 -9.70 -19.86 -5.79
C GLU A 151 -10.68 -20.15 -6.93
#